data_AF-A0A6M3KG10-F1
#
_entry.id   AF-A0A6M3KG10-F1
#
_cell.length_a   1.000
_cell.length_b   1.000
_cell.length_c   1.000
_cell.angle_alpha   90.00
_cell.angle_beta   90.00
_cell.angle_gamma   90.00
#
_symmetry.space_group_name_H-M   'P 1'
#
loop_
_entity.id
_entity.type
_entity.pdbx_description
1 polymer ?
#
loop_
_entity_poly.entity_id
_entity_poly.type
_entity_poly.pdbx_seq_one_letter_code
_entity_poly.pdbx_strand_id
1 'polypeptide(L)' 'MIKNFNDLLAVLLGVGVIPIIWTLQGLGLVTLPGEILGATIAGETLIIQYYFRRQPPTNGGGT' A
#
# COMPACT_ATOMS: atom_id res chain seq x y z
N MET A 1 14.89 -2.50 0.62
CA MET A 1 15.40 -3.60 1.44
C MET A 1 14.24 -4.09 2.30
N ILE A 2 13.64 -5.22 1.95
CA ILE A 2 12.54 -5.82 2.73
C ILE A 2 13.20 -6.44 3.97
N LYS A 3 12.95 -5.89 5.15
CA LYS A 3 13.63 -6.33 6.37
C LYS A 3 12.81 -7.34 7.16
N ASN A 4 11.47 -7.25 7.11
CA ASN A 4 10.57 -8.10 7.89
C ASN A 4 9.30 -8.47 7.10
N PHE A 5 8.53 -9.46 7.60
CA PHE A 5 7.25 -9.89 7.03
C PHE A 5 6.28 -8.73 6.80
N ASN A 6 6.24 -7.75 7.70
CA ASN A 6 5.38 -6.57 7.56
C ASN A 6 5.78 -5.70 6.36
N ASP A 7 7.07 -5.60 6.04
CA ASP A 7 7.53 -4.87 4.85
C ASP A 7 7.15 -5.63 3.58
N LEU A 8 7.27 -6.96 3.60
CA LEU A 8 6.87 -7.80 2.48
C LEU A 8 5.36 -7.69 2.24
N LEU A 9 4.56 -7.75 3.31
CA LEU A 9 3.11 -7.63 3.24
C LEU A 9 2.70 -6.24 2.74
N ALA A 10 3.35 -5.17 3.21
CA ALA A 10 3.07 -3.82 2.76
C ALA A 10 3.36 -3.63 1.26
N VAL A 11 4.50 -4.14 0.77
CA VAL A 11 4.85 -4.09 -0.65
C VAL A 11 3.89 -4.95 -1.48
N LEU A 12 3.60 -6.18 -1.02
CA LEU A 12 2.70 -7.10 -1.71
C LEU A 12 1.29 -6.50 -1.85
N LEU A 13 0.75 -5.93 -0.78
CA LEU A 13 -0.59 -5.34 -0.80
C LEU A 13 -0.61 -3.99 -1.54
N GLY A 14 0.32 -3.09 -1.22
CA GLY A 14 0.32 -1.70 -1.72
C GLY A 14 0.84 -1.53 -3.15
N VAL A 15 1.66 -2.45 -3.67
CA VAL A 15 2.19 -2.36 -5.05
C VAL A 15 1.74 -3.54 -5.91
N GLY A 16 1.43 -4.68 -5.29
CA GLY A 16 0.98 -5.88 -6.01
C GLY A 16 -0.53 -5.97 -6.09
N VAL A 17 -1.14 -6.53 -5.05
CA VAL A 17 -2.52 -7.05 -5.09
C VAL A 17 -3.55 -5.95 -5.33
N ILE A 18 -3.48 -4.83 -4.59
CA ILE A 18 -4.51 -3.79 -4.68
C ILE A 18 -4.47 -3.06 -6.04
N PRO A 19 -3.30 -2.59 -6.53
CA PRO A 19 -3.22 -1.96 -7.85
C PRO A 19 -3.61 -2.89 -9.01
N ILE A 20 -3.26 -4.18 -8.93
CA ILE A 20 -3.67 -5.16 -9.95
C ILE A 20 -5.18 -5.31 -9.97
N ILE A 21 -5.83 -5.45 -8.80
CA ILE A 21 -7.29 -5.57 -8.71
C ILE A 21 -7.99 -4.32 -9.27
N TRP A 22 -7.49 -3.12 -8.96
CA TRP A 22 -8.04 -1.89 -9.52
C TRP A 22 -7.84 -1.78 -11.02
N THR A 23 -6.70 -2.26 -11.53
CA THR A 23 -6.44 -2.30 -12.98
C THR A 23 -7.41 -3.25 -13.67
N LEU A 24 -7.61 -4.46 -13.13
CA LEU A 24 -8.57 -5.43 -13.65
C LEU A 24 -10.00 -4.87 -13.63
N GLN A 25 -10.36 -4.11 -12.60
CA GLN A 25 -11.65 -3.42 -12.55
C GLN A 25 -11.76 -2.30 -13.59
N GLY A 26 -10.72 -1.48 -13.75
CA GLY A 26 -10.67 -0.42 -14.76
C GLY A 26 -10.73 -0.95 -16.20
N LEU A 27 -10.23 -2.17 -16.43
CA LEU A 27 -10.36 -2.90 -17.69
C LEU A 27 -11.69 -3.63 -17.87
N GLY A 28 -12.57 -3.61 -16.86
CA GLY A 28 -13.86 -4.31 -16.88
C GLY A 28 -13.77 -5.83 -16.78
N LEU A 29 -12.60 -6.38 -16.40
CA LEU A 29 -12.39 -7.83 -16.24
C LEU A 29 -12.91 -8.36 -14.90
N VAL A 30 -13.02 -7.48 -13.91
CA VAL A 30 -13.56 -7.77 -12.58
C VAL A 30 -14.53 -6.66 -12.20
N THR A 31 -15.64 -7.00 -11.55
CA THR A 31 -16.55 -6.01 -10.96
C THR A 31 -16.45 -6.11 -9.44
N LEU A 32 -15.96 -5.05 -8.80
CA LEU A 32 -15.95 -4.96 -7.34
C LEU A 32 -17.17 -4.17 -6.86
N PRO A 33 -17.87 -4.64 -5.82
CA PRO A 33 -18.83 -3.83 -5.07
C PRO A 33 -18.17 -2.56 -4.53
N GLY A 34 -18.97 -1.48 -4.42
CA GLY A 34 -18.48 -0.17 -3.97
C GLY A 34 -17.88 -0.21 -2.56
N GLU A 35 -18.40 -1.08 -1.70
CA GLU A 35 -17.90 -1.30 -0.34
C GLU A 35 -16.49 -1.89 -0.34
N ILE A 36 -16.21 -2.84 -1.24
CA ILE A 36 -14.87 -3.45 -1.38
C ILE A 36 -13.90 -2.43 -1.98
N LEU A 37 -14.35 -1.64 -2.94
CA LEU A 37 -13.54 -0.55 -3.50
C LEU A 37 -13.13 0.45 -2.41
N GLY A 38 -14.10 0.92 -1.61
CA GLY A 38 -13.83 1.83 -0.50
C GLY A 38 -12.88 1.24 0.54
N ALA A 39 -13.09 -0.02 0.92
CA ALA A 39 -12.24 -0.73 1.87
C ALA A 39 -10.79 -0.88 1.37
N THR A 40 -10.61 -1.22 0.08
CA THR A 40 -9.26 -1.36 -0.51
C THR A 40 -8.53 -0.03 -0.62
N ILE A 41 -9.23 1.07 -0.96
CA ILE A 41 -8.65 2.42 -1.01
C ILE A 41 -8.20 2.85 0.40
N ALA A 42 -9.08 2.71 1.40
CA ALA A 42 -8.76 3.07 2.78
C ALA A 42 -7.59 2.22 3.31
N GLY A 43 -7.61 0.91 3.07
CA GLY A 43 -6.56 -0.03 3.45
C GLY A 43 -5.20 0.30 2.83
N GLU A 44 -5.16 0.54 1.51
CA GLU A 44 -3.94 0.92 0.81
C GLU A 44 -3.37 2.23 1.33
N THR A 45 -4.22 3.23 1.56
CA THR A 45 -3.80 4.52 2.12
C THR A 45 -3.15 4.32 3.49
N LEU A 46 -3.71 3.48 4.36
CA LEU A 46 -3.14 3.19 5.68
C LEU A 46 -1.81 2.44 5.58
N ILE A 47 -1.67 1.51 4.63
CA ILE A 47 -0.42 0.78 4.39
C ILE A 47 0.69 1.74 3.94
N ILE A 48 0.39 2.61 2.97
CA ILE A 48 1.30 3.65 2.49
C ILE A 48 1.70 4.57 3.64
N GLN A 49 0.73 5.09 4.40
CA GLN A 49 1.02 5.93 5.57
C GLN A 49 1.91 5.19 6.58
N TYR A 50 1.61 3.93 6.93
CA TYR A 50 2.44 3.16 7.85
C TYR A 50 3.89 2.99 7.35
N TYR A 51 4.05 2.69 6.06
CA TYR A 51 5.37 2.42 5.47
C TYR A 51 6.21 3.70 5.30
N PHE A 52 5.61 4.78 4.79
CA PHE A 52 6.33 6.04 4.53
C PHE A 52 6.48 6.94 5.77
N ARG A 53 5.66 6.77 6.80
CA ARG A 53 5.79 7.51 8.07
C ARG A 53 6.97 7.04 8.94
N ARG A 54 7.69 6.00 8.52
CA ARG A 54 8.86 5.42 9.22
C ARG A 54 10.23 5.92 8.74
N GLN A 55 10.32 7.06 8.07
CA GLN A 55 11.60 7.75 8.02
C GLN A 55 11.75 8.55 9.32
N PRO A 56 12.55 8.11 10.32
CA PRO A 56 13.08 9.07 11.27
C PRO A 56 13.78 10.16 10.45
N PRO A 57 13.71 11.44 10.85
CA PRO A 57 14.59 12.43 10.26
C PRO A 57 15.99 11.83 10.30
N THR A 58 16.64 11.74 9.13
CA THR A 58 18.08 11.56 9.09
C THR A 58 18.59 12.64 10.02
N ASN A 59 19.08 12.25 11.20
CA ASN A 59 19.80 13.13 12.09
C ASN A 59 21.00 13.59 11.26
N GLY A 60 20.81 14.71 10.56
CA GLY A 60 21.91 15.46 9.98
C GLY A 60 22.87 15.70 11.12
N GLY A 61 24.13 15.33 10.88
CA GLY A 61 25.23 15.62 11.79
C GLY A 61 25.15 17.09 12.19
N GLY A 62 24.81 17.29 13.45
CA GLY A 62 24.66 18.57 14.09
C GLY A 62 25.27 18.47 15.46
N THR A 63 26.58 18.20 15.49
CA THR A 63 27.63 18.65 16.43
C THR A 63 28.85 17.77 16.26
#